data_AF-V4YIT7-F1
#
_entry.id   AF-V4YIT7-F1
#
_cell.length_a   1.000
_cell.length_b   1.000
_cell.length_c   1.000
_cell.angle_alpha   90.00
_cell.angle_beta   90.00
_cell.angle_gamma   90.00
#
_symmetry.space_group_name_H-M   'P 1'
#
loop_
_entity.id
_entity.type
_entity.pdbx_description
1 polymer ?
#
loop_
_entity_poly.entity_id
_entity_poly.type
_entity_poly.pdbx_seq_one_letter_code
_entity_poly.pdbx_strand_id
1 'polypeptide(L)'
;MERIRGDRKDVIIHGEATIEDLPIEGLPDLPTIGGVEPFIPGSLEEPQLYPGDVIVGVTDEVVSFIDLIYDTIDEGVVVISLETGRYELITEEDFASRFFRADETHIYDGVTDEIVSWDVTIDADQIERPETGRPR
;
A
#
# COMPACT_ATOMS: atom_id res chain seq x y z
N MET A 1 15.10 14.25 -1.37
CA MET A 1 15.00 13.60 -2.68
C MET A 1 16.27 12.80 -2.92
N GLU A 2 16.12 11.48 -3.02
CA GLU A 2 17.19 10.54 -3.39
C GLU A 2 16.84 9.90 -4.74
N ARG A 3 17.85 9.57 -5.55
CA ARG A 3 17.67 8.95 -6.86
C ARG A 3 18.55 7.72 -6.98
N ILE A 4 17.93 6.57 -7.15
CA ILE A 4 18.61 5.29 -7.37
C ILE A 4 18.57 5.01 -8.88
N ARG A 5 19.75 4.95 -9.50
CA ARG A 5 19.89 4.76 -10.95
C ARG A 5 20.53 3.42 -11.25
N GLY A 6 19.71 2.42 -11.60
CA GLY A 6 20.16 1.12 -12.12
C GLY A 6 20.08 1.07 -13.65
N ASP A 7 20.57 -0.02 -14.27
CA ASP A 7 20.63 -0.19 -15.74
C ASP A 7 19.28 0.01 -16.48
N ARG A 8 18.14 0.02 -15.77
CA ARG A 8 16.79 0.32 -16.28
C ARG A 8 15.84 0.94 -15.24
N LYS A 9 16.36 1.52 -14.16
CA LYS A 9 15.54 1.92 -13.00
C LYS A 9 15.78 3.39 -12.72
N ASP A 10 14.77 4.23 -12.97
CA ASP A 10 14.76 5.60 -12.50
C ASP A 10 13.80 5.69 -11.31
N VAL A 11 14.32 5.38 -10.13
CA VAL A 11 13.54 5.44 -8.90
C VAL A 11 13.88 6.73 -8.16
N ILE A 12 12.85 7.53 -7.89
CA ILE A 12 12.95 8.83 -7.21
C ILE A 12 12.21 8.74 -5.89
N ILE A 13 12.93 8.98 -4.79
CA ILE A 13 12.38 8.91 -3.43
C ILE A 13 12.18 10.32 -2.91
N HIS A 14 10.94 10.65 -2.61
CA HIS A 14 10.50 11.87 -1.92
C HIS A 14 10.36 11.55 -0.43
N GLY A 15 11.41 11.81 0.34
CA GLY A 15 11.39 11.66 1.80
C GLY A 15 10.55 12.74 2.48
N GLU A 16 9.96 12.40 3.63
CA GLU A 16 9.08 13.28 4.42
C GLU A 16 7.89 13.82 3.59
N ALA A 17 7.36 13.00 2.68
CA ALA A 17 6.27 13.40 1.80
C ALA A 17 4.94 13.45 2.57
N THR A 18 4.09 14.39 2.18
CA THR A 18 2.72 14.53 2.69
C THR A 18 1.70 14.33 1.57
N ILE A 19 0.42 14.24 1.94
CA ILE A 19 -0.68 14.13 0.97
C ILE A 19 -0.65 15.28 -0.05
N GLU A 20 -0.21 16.47 0.36
CA GLU A 20 -0.13 17.66 -0.49
C GLU A 20 0.96 17.57 -1.57
N ASP A 21 1.93 16.69 -1.40
CA ASP A 21 3.03 16.47 -2.36
C ASP A 21 2.66 15.47 -3.46
N LEU A 22 1.55 14.75 -3.30
CA LEU A 22 1.10 13.75 -4.25
C LEU A 22 0.58 14.41 -5.53
N PRO A 23 0.83 13.80 -6.71
CA PRO A 23 0.39 14.34 -8.01
C PRO A 23 -1.10 14.07 -8.28
N ILE A 24 -1.97 14.37 -7.32
CA ILE A 24 -3.40 14.07 -7.35
C ILE A 24 -4.16 15.12 -6.54
N GLU A 25 -5.23 15.65 -7.13
CA GLU A 25 -6.07 16.67 -6.50
C GLU A 25 -7.38 16.06 -5.97
N GLY A 26 -7.89 16.59 -4.85
CA GLY A 26 -9.20 16.22 -4.33
C GLY A 26 -9.27 14.84 -3.66
N LEU A 27 -8.13 14.30 -3.22
CA LEU A 27 -8.09 13.11 -2.38
C LEU A 27 -8.91 13.32 -1.10
N PRO A 28 -9.76 12.35 -0.71
CA PRO A 28 -10.26 12.29 0.66
C PRO A 28 -9.12 12.00 1.65
N ASP A 29 -9.44 12.02 2.94
CA ASP A 29 -8.52 11.55 3.97
C ASP A 29 -8.03 10.13 3.62
N LEU A 30 -6.71 9.92 3.73
CA LEU A 30 -6.12 8.61 3.44
C LEU A 30 -6.62 7.59 4.46
N PRO A 31 -6.85 6.34 4.03
CA PRO A 31 -7.11 5.27 4.96
C PRO A 31 -5.86 5.02 5.81
N THR A 32 -6.10 4.57 7.03
CA THR A 32 -5.11 3.96 7.91
C THR A 32 -4.40 2.78 7.25
N ILE A 33 -3.18 2.46 7.67
CA ILE A 33 -2.38 1.33 7.20
C ILE A 33 -2.62 0.06 8.03
N GLY A 34 -2.41 -1.10 7.41
CA GLY A 34 -2.65 -2.43 7.99
C GLY A 34 -1.45 -3.01 8.75
N GLY A 35 -0.24 -2.57 8.42
CA GLY A 35 1.01 -3.09 9.00
C GLY A 35 2.10 -2.03 9.12
N VAL A 36 3.28 -2.46 9.59
CA VAL A 36 4.47 -1.59 9.76
C VAL A 36 5.77 -2.24 9.28
N GLU A 37 5.67 -3.47 8.79
CA GLU A 37 6.83 -4.26 8.43
C GLU A 37 7.37 -3.80 7.07
N PRO A 38 8.66 -3.42 6.99
CA PRO A 38 9.23 -3.08 5.71
C PRO A 38 9.45 -4.31 4.84
N PHE A 39 9.49 -4.08 3.53
CA PHE A 39 9.87 -5.09 2.57
C PHE A 39 10.68 -4.48 1.42
N ILE A 40 11.40 -5.33 0.69
CA ILE A 40 12.05 -4.94 -0.56
C ILE A 40 11.33 -5.73 -1.66
N PRO A 41 10.81 -5.07 -2.71
CA PRO A 41 10.15 -5.81 -3.79
C PRO A 41 11.05 -6.89 -4.37
N GLY A 42 10.49 -8.06 -4.66
CA GLY A 42 11.25 -9.20 -5.16
C GLY A 42 12.14 -8.83 -6.35
N SER A 43 13.38 -9.33 -6.36
CA SER A 43 14.39 -9.01 -7.40
C SER A 43 14.89 -7.56 -7.44
N LEU A 44 14.48 -6.69 -6.51
CA LEU A 44 15.17 -5.43 -6.21
C LEU A 44 16.14 -5.63 -5.04
N GLU A 45 17.27 -4.92 -5.08
CA GLU A 45 18.18 -4.81 -3.92
C GLU A 45 17.79 -3.61 -3.03
N GLU A 46 17.12 -2.63 -3.63
CA GLU A 46 16.67 -1.36 -3.06
C GLU A 46 15.63 -0.72 -4.01
N PRO A 47 14.77 0.20 -3.53
CA PRO A 47 14.66 0.65 -2.14
C PRO A 47 13.81 -0.26 -1.24
N GLN A 48 14.00 -0.12 0.06
CA GLN A 48 13.10 -0.65 1.08
C GLN A 48 11.83 0.20 1.11
N LEU A 49 10.68 -0.45 1.18
CA LEU A 49 9.36 0.17 1.20
C LEU A 49 8.63 -0.20 2.49
N TYR A 50 7.69 0.66 2.87
CA TYR A 50 6.88 0.54 4.07
C TYR A 50 5.39 0.71 3.75
N PRO A 51 4.50 0.01 4.49
CA PRO A 51 3.11 0.44 4.58
C PRO A 51 3.04 1.92 4.97
N GLY A 52 2.26 2.71 4.23
CA GLY A 52 2.22 4.17 4.35
C GLY A 52 2.88 4.91 3.19
N ASP A 53 3.74 4.25 2.42
CA ASP A 53 4.35 4.83 1.23
C ASP A 53 3.36 4.90 0.07
N VAL A 54 3.49 5.91 -0.78
CA VAL A 54 2.76 5.99 -2.05
C VAL A 54 3.72 5.81 -3.22
N ILE A 55 3.38 4.92 -4.14
CA ILE A 55 4.15 4.67 -5.35
C ILE A 55 3.40 5.21 -6.56
N VAL A 56 4.12 5.97 -7.38
CA VAL A 56 3.64 6.49 -8.65
C VAL A 56 4.50 5.94 -9.77
N GLY A 57 3.89 5.21 -10.70
CA GLY A 57 4.55 4.81 -11.94
C GLY A 57 4.29 5.81 -13.05
N VAL A 58 5.32 6.18 -13.79
CA VAL A 58 5.23 7.04 -14.98
C VAL A 58 5.68 6.25 -16.20
N THR A 59 4.89 6.31 -17.26
CA THR A 59 5.18 5.66 -18.55
C THR A 59 4.78 6.61 -19.68
N ASP A 60 5.67 6.84 -20.64
CA ASP A 60 5.46 7.81 -21.73
C ASP A 60 5.04 9.20 -21.22
N GLU A 61 5.67 9.68 -20.14
CA GLU A 61 5.38 10.96 -19.47
C GLU A 61 3.98 11.08 -18.84
N VAL A 62 3.26 9.95 -18.69
CA VAL A 62 1.93 9.90 -18.08
C VAL A 62 1.95 9.00 -16.83
N VAL A 63 1.26 9.41 -15.77
CA VAL A 63 1.06 8.56 -14.58
C VAL A 63 0.24 7.33 -14.98
N SER A 64 0.84 6.15 -14.86
CA SER A 64 0.22 4.87 -15.21
C SER A 64 -0.45 4.18 -14.03
N PHE A 65 0.03 4.46 -12.81
CA PHE A 65 -0.61 4.05 -11.57
C PHE A 65 -0.18 4.96 -10.42
N ILE A 66 -1.03 5.06 -9.40
CA ILE A 66 -0.75 5.73 -8.13
C ILE A 66 -1.42 4.95 -6.98
N ASP A 67 -0.59 4.32 -6.15
CA ASP A 67 -1.04 3.34 -5.16
C ASP A 67 -0.41 3.62 -3.79
N LEU A 68 -1.22 3.61 -2.74
CA LEU A 68 -0.78 3.59 -1.33
C LEU A 68 -0.48 2.15 -0.91
N ILE A 69 0.70 1.89 -0.35
CA ILE A 69 1.02 0.61 0.26
C ILE A 69 0.25 0.50 1.58
N TYR A 70 -0.72 -0.39 1.65
CA TYR A 70 -1.54 -0.58 2.84
C TYR A 70 -0.93 -1.61 3.80
N ASP A 71 -0.45 -2.73 3.26
CA ASP A 71 0.15 -3.81 4.05
C ASP A 71 1.01 -4.73 3.18
N THR A 72 1.82 -5.57 3.82
CA THR A 72 2.59 -6.64 3.16
C THR A 72 2.26 -7.98 3.80
N ILE A 73 2.04 -8.99 2.97
CA ILE A 73 1.73 -10.36 3.40
C ILE A 73 2.61 -11.36 2.65
N ASP A 74 2.64 -12.61 3.10
CA ASP A 74 3.46 -13.67 2.49
C ASP A 74 3.23 -13.86 0.98
N GLU A 75 2.02 -13.55 0.49
CA GLU A 75 1.61 -13.72 -0.90
C GLU A 75 1.93 -12.50 -1.79
N GLY A 76 2.27 -11.35 -1.20
CA GLY A 76 2.53 -10.11 -1.93
C GLY A 76 2.18 -8.84 -1.15
N VAL A 77 1.91 -7.76 -1.87
CA VAL A 77 1.67 -6.42 -1.32
C VAL A 77 0.20 -6.06 -1.48
N VAL A 78 -0.43 -5.62 -0.40
CA VAL A 78 -1.78 -5.05 -0.42
C VAL A 78 -1.65 -3.56 -0.63
N VAL A 79 -2.23 -3.05 -1.70
CA VAL A 79 -2.22 -1.62 -2.02
C VAL A 79 -3.64 -1.07 -2.11
N ILE A 80 -3.75 0.25 -2.04
CA ILE A 80 -4.98 0.99 -2.30
C ILE A 80 -4.74 1.91 -3.49
N SER A 81 -5.46 1.68 -4.58
CA SER A 81 -5.43 2.57 -5.73
C SER A 81 -6.00 3.93 -5.34
N LEU A 82 -5.18 4.99 -5.40
CA LEU A 82 -5.64 6.33 -5.05
C LEU A 82 -6.58 6.93 -6.11
N GLU A 83 -6.59 6.37 -7.33
CA GLU A 83 -7.55 6.74 -8.37
C GLU A 83 -8.96 6.21 -8.08
N THR A 84 -9.08 5.05 -7.45
CA THR A 84 -10.37 4.34 -7.30
C THR A 84 -10.80 4.08 -5.86
N GLY A 85 -9.88 4.22 -4.90
CA GLY A 85 -10.07 3.88 -3.48
C GLY A 85 -10.19 2.39 -3.20
N ARG A 86 -9.78 1.52 -4.14
CA ARG A 86 -9.94 0.05 -4.03
C ARG A 86 -8.68 -0.62 -3.50
N TYR A 87 -8.90 -1.60 -2.63
CA TYR A 87 -7.86 -2.51 -2.15
C TYR A 87 -7.56 -3.56 -3.21
N GLU A 88 -6.28 -3.79 -3.46
CA GLU A 88 -5.79 -4.78 -4.41
C GLU A 88 -4.62 -5.55 -3.79
N LEU A 89 -4.68 -6.88 -3.84
CA LEU A 89 -3.52 -7.72 -3.56
C LEU A 89 -2.74 -7.93 -4.85
N ILE A 90 -1.49 -7.51 -4.86
CA ILE A 90 -0.56 -7.70 -5.98
C ILE A 90 0.50 -8.68 -5.54
N THR A 91 0.73 -9.72 -6.35
CA THR A 91 1.78 -10.69 -6.06
C THR A 91 3.15 -10.01 -6.02
N GLU A 92 4.10 -10.57 -5.26
CA GLU A 92 5.45 -9.99 -5.17
C GLU A 92 6.12 -9.84 -6.55
N GLU A 93 5.96 -10.84 -7.43
CA GLU A 93 6.50 -10.81 -8.80
C GLU A 93 5.86 -9.71 -9.63
N ASP A 94 4.53 -9.59 -9.60
CA ASP A 94 3.80 -8.56 -10.35
C ASP A 94 4.14 -7.16 -9.83
N PHE A 95 4.22 -6.98 -8.52
CA PHE A 95 4.56 -5.72 -7.88
C PHE A 95 5.96 -5.28 -8.26
N ALA A 96 6.95 -6.16 -8.12
CA ALA A 96 8.32 -5.91 -8.56
C ALA A 96 8.40 -5.57 -10.05
N SER A 97 7.62 -6.26 -10.89
CA SER A 97 7.61 -6.02 -12.34
C SER A 97 7.23 -4.58 -12.71
N ARG A 98 6.47 -3.86 -11.87
CA ARG A 98 6.06 -2.47 -12.11
C ARG A 98 7.27 -1.53 -12.18
N PHE A 99 8.27 -1.73 -11.33
CA PHE A 99 9.52 -0.96 -11.32
C PHE A 99 10.37 -1.15 -12.58
N PHE A 100 10.14 -2.23 -13.35
CA PHE A 100 10.85 -2.49 -14.61
C PHE A 100 10.03 -2.12 -15.85
N ARG A 101 8.72 -1.91 -15.70
CA ARG A 101 7.80 -1.54 -16.79
C ARG A 101 7.61 -0.03 -16.88
N ALA A 102 7.68 0.68 -15.75
CA ALA A 102 7.64 2.13 -15.72
C ALA A 102 8.96 2.73 -16.21
N ASP A 103 8.89 3.88 -16.88
CA ASP A 103 10.07 4.66 -17.27
C ASP A 103 10.68 5.35 -16.05
N GLU A 104 9.82 5.82 -15.14
CA GLU A 104 10.17 6.44 -13.87
C GLU A 104 9.21 5.95 -12.77
N THR A 105 9.75 5.69 -11.58
CA THR A 105 8.95 5.34 -10.41
C THR A 105 9.24 6.32 -9.29
N HIS A 106 8.22 7.02 -8.81
CA HIS A 106 8.32 7.86 -7.63
C HIS A 106 7.82 7.11 -6.41
N ILE A 107 8.53 7.25 -5.31
CA ILE A 107 8.13 6.75 -3.99
C ILE A 107 8.03 7.97 -3.09
N TYR A 108 6.84 8.18 -2.53
CA TYR A 108 6.58 9.18 -1.52
C TYR A 108 6.56 8.44 -0.18
N ASP A 109 7.62 8.66 0.60
CA ASP A 109 7.93 7.91 1.82
C ASP A 109 7.11 8.46 3.00
N GLY A 110 6.41 7.55 3.70
CA GLY A 110 5.71 7.85 4.95
C GLY A 110 4.55 8.84 4.83
N VAL A 111 3.78 8.81 3.74
CA VAL A 111 2.65 9.74 3.51
C VAL A 111 1.58 9.61 4.60
N THR A 112 1.39 8.40 5.15
CA THR A 112 0.55 8.14 6.33
C THR A 112 1.17 7.06 7.19
N ASP A 113 1.06 7.19 8.52
CA ASP A 113 1.57 6.25 9.52
C ASP A 113 0.46 5.78 10.48
N GLU A 114 -0.80 6.11 10.20
CA GLU A 114 -1.92 5.81 11.09
C GLU A 114 -2.31 4.34 11.01
N ILE A 115 -2.06 3.57 12.07
CA ILE A 115 -2.40 2.14 12.15
C ILE A 115 -3.78 1.97 12.82
N VAL A 116 -4.63 1.10 12.29
CA VAL A 116 -5.88 0.76 12.99
C VAL A 116 -5.62 -0.17 14.16
N SER A 117 -5.85 0.32 15.38
CA SER A 117 -5.91 -0.51 16.57
C SER A 117 -7.37 -0.80 16.94
N TRP A 118 -7.79 -2.06 16.84
CA TRP A 118 -9.12 -2.51 17.25
C TRP A 118 -9.05 -3.15 18.65
N ASP A 119 -9.26 -2.35 19.71
CA ASP A 119 -9.41 -2.88 21.08
C ASP A 119 -10.90 -3.16 21.36
N VAL A 120 -11.40 -4.27 20.81
CA VAL A 120 -12.81 -4.66 20.94
C VAL A 120 -12.95 -5.77 21.98
N THR A 121 -13.76 -5.52 23.01
CA THR A 121 -14.17 -6.55 23.96
C THR A 121 -15.44 -7.24 23.46
N ILE A 122 -15.40 -8.57 23.30
CA ILE A 122 -16.56 -9.37 22.91
C ILE A 122 -17.40 -9.69 24.15
N ASP A 123 -18.65 -9.21 24.17
CA ASP A 123 -19.65 -9.56 25.18
C ASP A 123 -20.40 -10.84 24.76
N ALA A 124 -19.97 -11.98 25.30
CA ALA A 124 -20.57 -13.28 25.00
C ALA A 124 -22.01 -13.42 25.52
N ASP A 125 -22.43 -12.61 26.49
CA ASP A 125 -23.78 -12.67 27.06
C ASP A 125 -24.83 -12.05 26.14
N GLN A 126 -24.41 -11.27 25.12
CA GLN A 126 -25.28 -10.74 24.07
C GLN A 126 -25.52 -11.71 22.91
N ILE A 127 -24.90 -12.90 22.94
CA ILE A 127 -25.10 -13.92 21.91
C ILE A 127 -26.39 -14.68 22.23
N GLU A 128 -27.49 -14.30 21.57
CA GLU A 128 -28.74 -15.08 21.61
C GLU A 128 -28.51 -16.47 20.99
N ARG A 129 -28.66 -17.52 21.81
CA ARG A 129 -28.57 -18.91 21.34
C ARG A 129 -29.96 -19.47 21.11
N PRO A 130 -30.26 -20.01 19.92
CA PRO A 130 -31.57 -20.62 19.67
C PRO A 130 -31.79 -21.80 20.62
N GLU A 131 -32.98 -21.85 21.24
CA GLU A 131 -33.38 -22.98 22.06
C GLU A 131 -33.47 -24.24 21.18
N THR A 132 -32.56 -25.18 21.38
CA THR A 132 -32.57 -26.48 20.68
C THR A 132 -33.59 -27.40 21.32
N GLY A 133 -34.88 -27.16 21.03
CA GLY A 133 -35.93 -28.13 21.31
C GLY A 133 -35.85 -29.31 20.33
N ARG A 134 -35.26 -30.44 20.74
CA ARG A 134 -35.41 -31.69 19.98
C ARG A 134 -36.90 -32.06 19.93
N PRO A 135 -37.50 -32.28 18.74
CA PRO A 135 -38.80 -32.92 18.67
C PRO A 135 -38.68 -34.33 19.28
N ARG A 136 -39.56 -34.64 20.24
CA ARG A 136 -39.68 -35.97 20.84
C ARG A 136 -40.37 -36.93 19.88
#